data_AF-A0A151IBG7-F1
#
_entry.id   AF-A0A151IBG7-F1
#
_cell.length_a   1.000
_cell.length_b   1.000
_cell.length_c   1.000
_cell.angle_alpha   90.00
_cell.angle_beta   90.00
_cell.angle_gamma   90.00
#
_symmetry.space_group_name_H-M   'P 1'
#
loop_
_entity.id
_entity.type
_entity.pdbx_description
1 polymer ?
#
loop_
_entity_poly.entity_id
_entity_poly.type
_entity_poly.pdbx_seq_one_letter_code
_entity_poly.pdbx_strand_id
1 'polypeptide(L)'
;MGTRSKKTADSDTAVESDNTRETGESTREYELELTVQAVKEKENHLRAHESALRQQLDQMKAMRRQLETERETFNQTVTTRENDLLMREQELAQKWQDNDLVARIHVQNPPVPQEPAPTFRHNYEYSHPVPQPVNGSPEIKVSFREATESVPYFDGYNIPLSRFTRACRRAREIVPPTAERNLTKLLINKLGNRAYYAVEDEPCESISDLIDLLTYLVHLKL
;
A
#
# COMPACT_ATOMS: atom_id res chain seq x y z
N MET A 1 42.95 107.21 -34.49
CA MET A 1 42.49 108.05 -33.36
C MET A 1 41.18 107.48 -32.83
N GLY A 2 41.00 107.41 -31.50
CA GLY A 2 39.73 107.12 -30.81
C GLY A 2 39.52 105.66 -30.36
N THR A 3 40.15 105.16 -29.29
CA THR A 3 39.77 105.17 -27.84
C THR A 3 38.83 104.04 -27.37
N ARG A 4 39.43 103.09 -26.63
CA ARG A 4 39.08 102.56 -25.30
C ARG A 4 37.60 102.22 -24.97
N SER A 5 37.36 100.96 -24.61
CA SER A 5 36.57 100.63 -23.41
C SER A 5 36.86 99.23 -22.86
N LYS A 6 36.70 99.13 -21.54
CA LYS A 6 37.21 98.16 -20.56
C LYS A 6 36.00 97.49 -19.89
N LYS A 7 35.98 96.17 -19.71
CA LYS A 7 35.05 95.47 -18.79
C LYS A 7 35.58 94.04 -18.54
N THR A 8 36.38 93.86 -17.48
CA THR A 8 36.08 93.31 -16.14
C THR A 8 35.79 91.80 -16.10
N ALA A 9 36.46 91.18 -15.14
CA ALA A 9 36.44 89.78 -14.76
C ALA A 9 35.03 89.19 -14.59
N ASP A 10 34.91 87.91 -14.90
CA ASP A 10 34.12 86.97 -14.09
C ASP A 10 34.99 85.72 -13.89
N SER A 11 35.47 85.57 -12.65
CA SER A 11 36.14 84.38 -12.14
C SER A 11 35.28 83.82 -11.01
N ASP A 12 34.02 83.48 -11.30
CA ASP A 12 33.10 82.86 -10.35
C ASP A 12 32.32 81.77 -11.08
N THR A 13 32.93 80.60 -11.25
CA THR A 13 32.19 79.38 -11.67
C THR A 13 32.88 78.08 -11.29
N ALA A 14 33.88 78.11 -10.42
CA ALA A 14 34.61 76.91 -10.02
C ALA A 14 34.13 76.31 -8.68
N VAL A 15 33.35 77.03 -7.88
CA VAL A 15 33.04 76.63 -6.49
C VAL A 15 31.69 75.88 -6.36
N GLU A 16 30.77 75.99 -7.32
CA GLU A 16 29.47 75.27 -7.25
C GLU A 16 29.50 73.83 -7.80
N SER A 17 30.50 73.48 -8.62
CA SER A 17 30.58 72.12 -9.20
C SER A 17 31.12 71.06 -8.23
N ASP A 18 31.74 71.50 -7.12
CA ASP A 18 32.37 70.62 -6.14
C ASP A 18 31.37 70.16 -5.07
N ASN A 19 30.55 71.09 -4.57
CA ASN A 19 29.51 70.81 -3.56
C ASN A 19 28.40 69.86 -4.08
N THR A 20 28.05 69.96 -5.36
CA THR A 20 27.05 69.05 -5.98
C THR A 20 27.60 67.64 -6.20
N ARG A 21 28.93 67.50 -6.33
CA ARG A 21 29.62 66.21 -6.45
C ARG A 21 29.70 65.49 -5.11
N GLU A 22 30.11 66.16 -4.04
CA GLU A 22 30.16 65.57 -2.69
C GLU A 22 28.78 65.11 -2.20
N THR A 23 27.73 65.89 -2.47
CA THR A 23 26.37 65.53 -2.06
C THR A 23 25.84 64.30 -2.84
N GLY A 24 26.19 64.20 -4.13
CA GLY A 24 25.85 63.04 -4.97
C GLY A 24 26.62 61.77 -4.59
N GLU A 25 27.88 61.92 -4.17
CA GLU A 25 28.71 60.80 -3.68
C GLU A 25 28.20 60.27 -2.34
N SER A 26 27.85 61.15 -1.39
CA SER A 26 27.27 60.75 -0.10
C SER A 26 25.93 60.00 -0.25
N THR A 27 25.08 60.44 -1.19
CA THR A 27 23.81 59.75 -1.48
C THR A 27 24.06 58.35 -2.05
N ARG A 28 25.04 58.21 -2.93
CA ARG A 28 25.40 56.94 -3.56
C ARG A 28 26.02 55.96 -2.57
N GLU A 29 26.83 56.43 -1.63
CA GLU A 29 27.39 55.60 -0.54
C GLU A 29 26.28 55.04 0.34
N TYR A 30 25.28 55.86 0.69
CA TYR A 30 24.12 55.41 1.46
C TYR A 30 23.29 54.33 0.72
N GLU A 31 23.04 54.52 -0.59
CA GLU A 31 22.33 53.53 -1.40
C GLU A 31 23.09 52.21 -1.52
N LEU A 32 24.43 52.28 -1.65
CA LEU A 32 25.29 51.10 -1.67
C LEU A 32 25.25 50.36 -0.34
N GLU A 33 25.30 51.06 0.78
CA GLU A 33 25.21 50.46 2.11
C GLU A 33 23.87 49.74 2.30
N LEU A 34 22.77 50.35 1.86
CA LEU A 34 21.44 49.73 1.87
C LEU A 34 21.40 48.44 1.03
N THR A 35 22.03 48.48 -0.14
CA THR A 35 22.09 47.33 -1.06
C THR A 35 22.94 46.20 -0.48
N VAL A 36 24.08 46.52 0.13
CA VAL A 36 24.95 45.55 0.81
C VAL A 36 24.21 44.88 1.97
N GLN A 37 23.48 45.65 2.76
CA GLN A 37 22.69 45.13 3.87
C GLN A 37 21.58 44.20 3.37
N ALA A 38 20.84 44.58 2.32
CA ALA A 38 19.81 43.75 1.72
C ALA A 38 20.36 42.43 1.15
N VAL A 39 21.54 42.45 0.52
CA VAL A 39 22.21 41.24 0.03
C VAL A 39 22.60 40.34 1.19
N LYS A 40 23.17 40.91 2.26
CA LYS A 40 23.58 40.16 3.46
C LYS A 40 22.40 39.47 4.14
N GLU A 41 21.25 40.14 4.23
CA GLU A 41 20.02 39.57 4.78
C GLU A 41 19.50 38.41 3.91
N LYS A 42 19.49 38.60 2.59
CA LYS A 42 19.11 37.52 1.65
C LYS A 42 20.05 36.32 1.75
N GLU A 43 21.35 36.55 1.86
CA GLU A 43 22.34 35.50 1.99
C GLU A 43 22.14 34.71 3.30
N ASN A 44 21.91 35.41 4.41
CA ASN A 44 21.60 34.76 5.69
C ASN A 44 20.32 33.92 5.61
N HIS A 45 19.27 34.44 4.96
CA HIS A 45 18.03 33.71 4.76
C HIS A 45 18.24 32.44 3.91
N LEU A 46 19.00 32.55 2.82
CA LEU A 46 19.34 31.40 1.97
C LEU A 46 20.14 30.34 2.73
N ARG A 47 21.14 30.75 3.53
CA ARG A 47 21.90 29.81 4.37
C ARG A 47 21.02 29.09 5.39
N ALA A 48 20.08 29.80 6.01
CA ALA A 48 19.14 29.20 6.96
C ALA A 48 18.17 28.22 6.26
N HIS A 49 17.70 28.57 5.07
CA HIS A 49 16.85 27.68 4.27
C HIS A 49 17.61 26.43 3.81
N GLU A 50 18.86 26.58 3.37
CA GLU A 50 19.72 25.46 2.98
C GLU A 50 19.99 24.52 4.15
N SER A 51 20.29 25.06 5.34
CA SER A 51 20.53 24.22 6.52
C SER A 51 19.27 23.45 6.95
N ALA A 52 18.10 24.07 6.86
CA ALA A 52 16.82 23.41 7.12
C ALA A 52 16.57 22.24 6.14
N LEU A 53 16.80 22.44 4.85
CA LEU A 53 16.66 21.38 3.84
C LEU A 53 17.65 20.25 4.06
N ARG A 54 18.91 20.55 4.40
CA ARG A 54 19.92 19.54 4.73
C ARG A 54 19.46 18.70 5.93
N GLN A 55 18.93 19.35 6.97
CA GLN A 55 18.41 18.65 8.16
C GLN A 55 17.22 17.74 7.81
N GLN A 56 16.28 18.21 6.99
CA GLN A 56 15.15 17.39 6.52
C GLN A 56 15.63 16.16 5.72
N LEU A 57 16.64 16.34 4.87
CA LEU A 57 17.19 15.27 4.05
C LEU A 57 17.89 14.22 4.92
N ASP A 58 18.61 14.64 5.96
CA ASP A 58 19.24 13.73 6.92
C ASP A 58 18.21 12.97 7.76
N GLN A 59 17.11 13.62 8.17
CA GLN A 59 15.98 12.96 8.83
C GLN A 59 15.33 11.90 7.93
N MET A 60 15.06 12.22 6.66
CA MET A 60 14.52 11.25 5.70
C MET A 60 15.46 10.07 5.47
N LYS A 61 16.78 10.32 5.40
CA LYS A 61 17.77 9.24 5.30
C LYS A 61 17.78 8.35 6.54
N ALA A 62 17.68 8.94 7.73
CA ALA A 62 17.62 8.18 8.98
C ALA A 62 16.37 7.31 9.05
N MET A 63 15.21 7.88 8.73
CA MET A 63 13.92 7.16 8.68
C MET A 63 13.96 6.02 7.65
N ARG A 64 14.53 6.26 6.46
CA ARG A 64 14.69 5.22 5.44
C ARG A 64 15.56 4.06 5.95
N ARG A 65 16.68 4.36 6.61
CA ARG A 65 17.55 3.32 7.20
C ARG A 65 16.81 2.52 8.26
N GLN A 66 16.00 3.18 9.10
CA GLN A 66 15.19 2.50 10.11
C GLN A 66 14.19 1.54 9.46
N LEU A 67 13.42 1.99 8.46
CA LEU A 67 12.48 1.12 7.75
C LEU A 67 13.17 -0.06 7.07
N GLU A 68 14.38 0.15 6.56
CA GLU A 68 15.17 -0.93 5.97
C GLU A 68 15.61 -1.96 7.00
N THR A 69 16.01 -1.51 8.21
CA THR A 69 16.30 -2.43 9.32
C THR A 69 15.06 -3.18 9.80
N GLU A 70 13.91 -2.52 9.91
CA GLU A 70 12.65 -3.16 10.31
C GLU A 70 12.16 -4.19 9.28
N ARG A 71 12.30 -3.88 7.99
CA ARG A 71 12.01 -4.83 6.92
C ARG A 71 12.92 -6.06 6.99
N GLU A 72 14.20 -5.86 7.22
CA GLU A 72 15.18 -6.95 7.31
C GLU A 72 14.90 -7.86 8.51
N THR A 73 14.61 -7.30 9.68
CA THR A 73 14.25 -8.08 10.88
C THR A 73 12.95 -8.85 10.69
N PHE A 74 11.95 -8.25 10.04
CA PHE A 74 10.71 -8.92 9.69
C PHE A 74 10.96 -10.10 8.74
N ASN A 75 11.72 -9.89 7.67
CA ASN A 75 12.05 -10.95 6.72
C ASN A 75 12.81 -12.11 7.38
N GLN A 76 13.78 -11.81 8.24
CA GLN A 76 14.49 -12.83 9.01
C GLN A 76 13.53 -13.64 9.87
N THR A 77 12.62 -12.96 10.59
CA THR A 77 11.63 -13.62 11.46
C THR A 77 10.69 -14.53 10.66
N VAL A 78 10.21 -14.06 9.50
CA VAL A 78 9.36 -14.86 8.60
C VAL A 78 10.12 -16.07 8.10
N THR A 79 11.35 -15.88 7.61
CA THR A 79 12.19 -16.98 7.09
C THR A 79 12.48 -18.02 8.16
N THR A 80 12.81 -17.61 9.38
CA THR A 80 13.00 -18.52 10.51
C THR A 80 11.73 -19.32 10.79
N ARG A 81 10.57 -18.65 10.84
CA ARG A 81 9.29 -19.32 11.10
C ARG A 81 8.90 -20.29 9.98
N GLU A 82 9.16 -19.95 8.72
CA GLU A 82 8.93 -20.84 7.58
C GLU A 82 9.81 -22.08 7.67
N ASN A 83 11.10 -21.93 7.99
CA ASN A 83 12.01 -23.06 8.19
C ASN A 83 11.57 -23.97 9.34
N ASP A 84 11.14 -23.39 10.47
CA ASP A 84 10.61 -24.16 11.61
C ASP A 84 9.36 -24.98 11.22
N LEU A 85 8.47 -24.40 10.40
CA LEU A 85 7.28 -25.09 9.92
C LEU A 85 7.64 -26.23 8.96
N LEU A 86 8.57 -25.98 8.02
CA LEU A 86 9.06 -27.02 7.10
C LEU A 86 9.72 -28.18 7.85
N MET A 87 10.52 -27.89 8.88
CA MET A 87 11.11 -28.91 9.74
C MET A 87 10.03 -29.76 10.42
N ARG A 88 9.01 -29.13 11.01
CA ARG A 88 7.89 -29.87 11.64
C ARG A 88 7.08 -30.69 10.65
N GLU A 89 6.85 -30.16 9.45
CA GLU A 89 6.17 -30.88 8.38
C GLU A 89 6.96 -32.14 7.99
N GLN A 90 8.27 -32.02 7.83
CA GLN A 90 9.15 -33.14 7.53
C GLN A 90 9.15 -34.19 8.66
N GLU A 91 9.22 -33.76 9.93
CA GLU A 91 9.12 -34.67 11.08
C GLU A 91 7.78 -35.42 11.13
N LEU A 92 6.67 -34.73 10.84
CA LEU A 92 5.36 -35.37 10.77
C LEU A 92 5.29 -36.36 9.60
N ALA A 93 5.77 -35.98 8.42
CA ALA A 93 5.81 -36.86 7.25
C ALA A 93 6.63 -38.13 7.52
N GLN A 94 7.77 -38.00 8.19
CA GLN A 94 8.59 -39.14 8.60
C GLN A 94 7.84 -40.06 9.58
N LYS A 95 7.21 -39.50 10.61
CA LYS A 95 6.38 -40.26 11.57
C LYS A 95 5.22 -40.98 10.89
N TRP A 96 4.60 -40.37 9.88
CA TRP A 96 3.54 -41.01 9.09
C TRP A 96 4.07 -42.20 8.28
N GLN A 97 5.25 -42.09 7.66
CA GLN A 97 5.87 -43.21 6.97
C GLN A 97 6.24 -44.36 7.92
N ASP A 98 6.80 -44.04 9.08
CA ASP A 98 7.14 -45.04 10.11
C ASP A 98 5.88 -45.77 10.61
N ASN A 99 4.79 -45.03 10.82
CA ASN A 99 3.52 -45.62 11.27
C ASN A 99 2.84 -46.49 10.19
N ASP A 100 2.90 -46.10 8.90
CA ASP A 100 2.42 -46.95 7.80
C ASP A 100 3.26 -48.23 7.67
N LEU A 101 4.58 -48.14 7.88
CA LEU A 101 5.46 -49.31 7.91
C LEU A 101 5.09 -50.29 9.04
N VAL A 102 4.83 -49.76 10.25
CA VAL A 102 4.37 -50.56 11.41
C VAL A 102 3.00 -51.18 11.16
N ALA A 103 2.06 -50.44 10.55
CA ALA A 103 0.74 -50.95 10.19
C ALA A 103 0.83 -52.11 9.17
N ARG A 104 1.73 -52.02 8.19
CA ARG A 104 1.97 -53.10 7.21
C ARG A 104 2.58 -54.35 7.84
N ILE A 105 3.46 -54.21 8.84
CA ILE A 105 4.02 -55.35 9.60
C ILE A 105 2.93 -56.06 10.41
N HIS A 106 1.97 -55.33 10.97
CA HIS A 106 0.82 -55.91 11.68
C HIS A 106 -0.17 -56.68 10.78
N VAL A 107 -0.21 -56.39 9.48
CA VAL A 107 -1.07 -57.11 8.52
C VAL A 107 -0.47 -58.47 8.10
N GLN A 108 0.85 -58.67 8.25
CA GLN A 108 1.51 -59.92 7.84
C GLN A 108 1.45 -61.06 8.87
N ASN A 109 0.90 -60.84 10.07
CA ASN A 109 0.66 -61.90 11.06
C ASN A 109 -0.71 -61.73 11.75
N PRO A 110 -1.79 -62.34 11.24
CA PRO A 110 -3.02 -62.44 12.01
C PRO A 110 -2.87 -63.51 13.11
N PRO A 111 -3.20 -63.23 14.39
CA PRO A 111 -3.38 -64.28 15.36
C PRO A 111 -4.68 -65.05 15.02
N VAL A 112 -4.56 -66.37 14.95
CA VAL A 112 -5.63 -67.33 14.63
C VAL A 112 -6.81 -67.17 15.61
N PRO A 113 -8.06 -66.99 15.14
CA PRO A 113 -9.25 -67.07 15.99
C PRO A 113 -9.73 -68.53 16.14
N GLN A 114 -9.89 -69.00 17.38
CA GLN A 114 -10.73 -70.18 17.69
C GLN A 114 -12.09 -69.68 18.21
N GLU A 115 -13.16 -70.05 17.49
CA GLU A 115 -14.55 -70.06 17.95
C GLU A 115 -14.91 -71.49 18.49
N PRO A 116 -16.00 -71.73 19.26
CA PRO A 116 -17.32 -71.08 19.13
C PRO A 116 -18.09 -70.74 20.43
N ALA A 117 -19.20 -70.02 20.22
CA ALA A 117 -20.16 -69.36 21.12
C ALA A 117 -20.88 -70.24 22.18
N PRO A 118 -21.72 -69.67 23.10
CA PRO A 118 -23.09 -69.30 22.70
C PRO A 118 -23.73 -68.04 23.37
N THR A 119 -24.52 -67.35 22.55
CA THR A 119 -25.80 -66.66 22.80
C THR A 119 -26.02 -65.84 24.08
N PHE A 120 -26.23 -64.53 23.91
CA PHE A 120 -27.27 -63.83 24.66
C PHE A 120 -28.02 -62.87 23.74
N ARG A 121 -29.33 -63.09 23.63
CA ARG A 121 -30.28 -62.28 22.88
C ARG A 121 -30.59 -61.00 23.66
N HIS A 122 -30.64 -59.85 22.98
CA HIS A 122 -31.65 -58.85 23.30
C HIS A 122 -32.12 -58.11 22.04
N ASN A 123 -33.44 -58.17 21.84
CA ASN A 123 -34.20 -57.41 20.88
C ASN A 123 -34.14 -55.91 21.22
N TYR A 124 -33.89 -55.08 20.22
CA TYR A 124 -34.62 -53.83 20.06
C TYR A 124 -34.87 -53.63 18.57
N GLU A 125 -36.12 -53.87 18.24
CA GLU A 125 -36.83 -53.42 17.06
C GLU A 125 -36.79 -51.89 17.05
N TYR A 126 -36.04 -51.31 16.10
CA TYR A 126 -36.13 -49.89 15.77
C TYR A 126 -36.38 -49.79 14.28
N SER A 127 -37.62 -49.39 13.96
CA SER A 127 -38.11 -49.10 12.63
C SER A 127 -37.15 -48.18 11.87
N HIS A 128 -36.63 -48.64 10.74
CA HIS A 128 -35.99 -47.78 9.75
C HIS A 128 -37.08 -46.97 9.02
N PRO A 129 -37.06 -45.63 9.05
CA PRO A 129 -37.76 -44.84 8.06
C PRO A 129 -36.95 -44.93 6.76
N VAL A 130 -37.59 -45.44 5.72
CA VAL A 130 -37.15 -45.32 4.33
C VAL A 130 -36.89 -43.84 4.03
N PRO A 131 -35.69 -43.43 3.56
CA PRO A 131 -35.51 -42.08 3.06
C PRO A 131 -36.26 -41.96 1.74
N GLN A 132 -37.36 -41.21 1.76
CA GLN A 132 -37.97 -40.71 0.53
C GLN A 132 -36.98 -39.78 -0.19
N PRO A 133 -36.92 -39.80 -1.54
CA PRO A 133 -36.11 -38.87 -2.30
C PRO A 133 -36.78 -37.50 -2.24
N VAL A 134 -36.38 -36.68 -1.27
CA VAL A 134 -36.70 -35.25 -1.29
C VAL A 134 -35.91 -34.63 -2.43
N ASN A 135 -36.62 -34.20 -3.46
CA ASN A 135 -36.17 -33.20 -4.43
C ASN A 135 -35.88 -31.90 -3.67
N GLY A 136 -34.73 -31.84 -3.00
CA GLY A 136 -34.08 -30.61 -2.59
C GLY A 136 -32.96 -30.37 -3.58
N SER A 137 -33.10 -29.36 -4.43
CA SER A 137 -31.94 -28.69 -5.00
C SER A 137 -30.92 -28.50 -3.87
N PRO A 138 -29.63 -28.86 -4.04
CA PRO A 138 -28.65 -28.59 -3.00
C PRO A 138 -28.70 -27.09 -2.79
N GLU A 139 -29.21 -26.66 -1.63
CA GLU A 139 -29.06 -25.30 -1.17
C GLU A 139 -27.57 -25.19 -0.88
N ILE A 140 -26.80 -24.89 -1.93
CA ILE A 140 -25.37 -24.67 -1.84
C ILE A 140 -25.27 -23.51 -0.86
N LYS A 141 -24.84 -23.81 0.37
CA LYS A 141 -24.53 -22.80 1.38
C LYS A 141 -23.21 -22.17 0.96
N VAL A 142 -23.26 -21.41 -0.12
CA VAL A 142 -22.11 -20.71 -0.67
C VAL A 142 -21.80 -19.57 0.29
N SER A 143 -20.66 -19.70 0.96
CA SER A 143 -20.25 -18.73 1.97
C SER A 143 -19.62 -17.52 1.28
N PHE A 144 -19.95 -16.31 1.75
CA PHE A 144 -19.24 -15.09 1.32
C PHE A 144 -17.72 -15.22 1.48
N ARG A 145 -17.30 -16.03 2.45
CA ARG A 145 -15.89 -16.35 2.69
C ARG A 145 -15.26 -17.03 1.48
N GLU A 146 -15.85 -18.11 0.98
CA GLU A 146 -15.38 -18.81 -0.22
C GLU A 146 -15.34 -17.88 -1.44
N ALA A 147 -16.39 -17.06 -1.61
CA ALA A 147 -16.46 -16.10 -2.71
C ALA A 147 -15.32 -15.07 -2.66
N THR A 148 -15.06 -14.50 -1.49
CA THR A 148 -14.02 -13.47 -1.30
C THR A 148 -12.60 -14.04 -1.26
N GLU A 149 -12.42 -15.30 -0.86
CA GLU A 149 -11.13 -16.01 -0.92
C GLU A 149 -10.72 -16.32 -2.37
N SER A 150 -11.68 -16.53 -3.26
CA SER A 150 -11.42 -16.76 -4.69
C SER A 150 -10.95 -15.51 -5.45
N VAL A 151 -11.12 -14.31 -4.87
CA VAL A 151 -10.75 -13.05 -5.50
C VAL A 151 -9.36 -12.59 -5.01
N PRO A 152 -8.38 -12.43 -5.92
CA PRO A 152 -7.06 -11.91 -5.55
C PRO A 152 -7.14 -10.43 -5.16
N TYR A 153 -6.20 -9.97 -4.36
CA TYR A 153 -6.04 -8.54 -4.07
C TYR A 153 -5.68 -7.78 -5.36
N PHE A 154 -6.14 -6.53 -5.47
CA PHE A 154 -5.85 -5.66 -6.62
C PHE A 154 -5.47 -4.25 -6.17
N ASP A 155 -4.32 -3.73 -6.60
CA ASP A 155 -3.85 -2.39 -6.25
C ASP A 155 -3.63 -1.46 -7.46
N GLY A 156 -3.93 -1.95 -8.66
CA GLY A 156 -3.67 -1.25 -9.93
C GLY A 156 -2.42 -1.71 -10.68
N TYR A 157 -1.48 -2.42 -10.03
CA TYR A 157 -0.21 -2.85 -10.62
C TYR A 157 0.09 -4.35 -10.43
N ASN A 158 -0.42 -4.96 -9.36
CA ASN A 158 -0.07 -6.31 -8.95
C ASN A 158 -0.65 -7.42 -9.84
N ILE A 159 -1.85 -7.22 -10.41
CA ILE A 159 -2.47 -8.11 -11.40
C ILE A 159 -3.20 -7.28 -12.47
N PRO A 160 -3.40 -7.81 -13.69
CA PRO A 160 -4.22 -7.14 -14.70
C PRO A 160 -5.67 -6.95 -14.24
N LEU A 161 -6.28 -5.80 -14.55
CA LEU A 161 -7.70 -5.52 -14.24
C LEU A 161 -8.63 -6.61 -14.81
N SER A 162 -8.33 -7.16 -15.99
CA SER A 162 -9.09 -8.26 -16.60
C SER A 162 -9.12 -9.53 -15.73
N ARG A 163 -8.06 -9.81 -14.98
CA ARG A 163 -8.01 -10.95 -14.05
C ARG A 163 -8.86 -10.70 -12.81
N PHE A 164 -8.77 -9.50 -12.24
CA PHE A 164 -9.56 -9.09 -11.08
C PHE A 164 -11.06 -9.11 -11.41
N THR A 165 -11.47 -8.42 -12.48
CA THR A 165 -12.87 -8.34 -12.94
C THR A 165 -13.48 -9.72 -13.22
N ARG A 166 -12.70 -10.64 -13.83
CA ARG A 166 -13.13 -12.03 -14.04
C ARG A 166 -13.35 -12.78 -12.72
N ALA A 167 -12.49 -12.57 -11.73
CA ALA A 167 -12.65 -13.17 -10.41
C ALA A 167 -13.88 -12.62 -9.67
N CYS A 168 -14.12 -11.30 -9.72
CA CYS A 168 -15.32 -10.69 -9.16
C CYS A 168 -16.61 -11.23 -9.79
N ARG A 169 -16.63 -11.43 -11.13
CA ARG A 169 -17.79 -12.03 -11.82
C ARG A 169 -18.05 -13.47 -11.37
N ARG A 170 -17.01 -14.27 -11.19
CA ARG A 170 -17.14 -15.63 -10.64
C ARG A 170 -17.63 -15.63 -9.21
N ALA A 171 -17.13 -14.72 -8.37
CA ALA A 171 -17.60 -14.54 -7.00
C ALA A 171 -19.10 -14.16 -6.96
N ARG A 172 -19.57 -13.38 -7.94
CA ARG A 172 -21.00 -13.07 -8.10
C ARG A 172 -21.85 -14.30 -8.43
N GLU A 173 -21.36 -15.18 -9.32
CA GLU A 173 -22.09 -16.37 -9.77
C GLU A 173 -22.36 -17.37 -8.64
N ILE A 174 -21.53 -17.33 -7.60
CA ILE A 174 -21.63 -18.22 -6.46
C ILE A 174 -22.41 -17.60 -5.29
N VAL A 175 -22.81 -16.33 -5.32
CA VAL A 175 -23.66 -15.76 -4.26
C VAL A 175 -25.08 -15.50 -4.77
N PRO A 176 -26.10 -15.56 -3.89
CA PRO A 176 -27.45 -15.14 -4.26
C PRO A 176 -27.47 -13.68 -4.75
N PRO A 177 -28.32 -13.31 -5.72
CA PRO A 177 -28.42 -11.92 -6.19
C PRO A 177 -28.77 -10.92 -5.08
N THR A 178 -29.57 -11.35 -4.10
CA THR A 178 -29.93 -10.54 -2.91
C THR A 178 -28.72 -10.17 -2.03
N ALA A 179 -27.62 -10.91 -2.17
CA ALA A 179 -26.38 -10.76 -1.41
C ALA A 179 -25.29 -9.99 -2.18
N GLU A 180 -25.52 -9.62 -3.44
CA GLU A 180 -24.51 -8.97 -4.30
C GLU A 180 -23.97 -7.68 -3.68
N ARG A 181 -24.83 -6.86 -3.07
CA ARG A 181 -24.43 -5.61 -2.40
C ARG A 181 -23.40 -5.86 -1.28
N ASN A 182 -23.63 -6.90 -0.47
CA ASN A 182 -22.73 -7.25 0.63
C ASN A 182 -21.41 -7.82 0.09
N LEU A 183 -21.48 -8.63 -0.97
CA LEU A 183 -20.28 -9.12 -1.65
C LEU A 183 -19.47 -7.96 -2.23
N THR A 184 -20.11 -6.98 -2.87
CA THR A 184 -19.46 -5.79 -3.44
C THR A 184 -18.65 -5.06 -2.38
N LYS A 185 -19.24 -4.80 -1.20
CA LYS A 185 -18.52 -4.18 -0.07
C LYS A 185 -17.32 -5.00 0.39
N LEU A 186 -17.44 -6.33 0.43
CA LEU A 186 -16.31 -7.20 0.78
C LEU A 186 -15.21 -7.20 -0.29
N LEU A 187 -15.57 -7.07 -1.56
CA LEU A 187 -14.61 -6.99 -2.67
C LEU A 187 -13.88 -5.64 -2.72
N ILE A 188 -14.49 -4.56 -2.24
CA ILE A 188 -13.80 -3.27 -2.04
C ILE A 188 -12.63 -3.43 -1.04
N ASN A 189 -12.80 -4.25 0.01
CA ASN A 189 -11.70 -4.56 0.94
C ASN A 189 -10.56 -5.39 0.32
N LYS A 190 -10.76 -5.92 -0.91
CA LYS A 190 -9.71 -6.59 -1.69
C LYS A 190 -8.95 -5.61 -2.58
N LEU A 191 -9.35 -4.33 -2.61
CA LEU A 191 -8.60 -3.27 -3.24
C LEU A 191 -7.50 -2.78 -2.30
N GLY A 192 -6.33 -2.49 -2.86
CA GLY A 192 -5.20 -1.91 -2.15
C GLY A 192 -4.85 -0.53 -2.69
N ASN A 193 -4.22 0.29 -1.84
CA ASN A 193 -3.56 1.54 -2.21
C ASN A 193 -4.43 2.42 -3.12
N ARG A 194 -3.94 2.72 -4.32
CA ARG A 194 -4.53 3.65 -5.27
C ARG A 194 -5.87 3.15 -5.83
N ALA A 195 -6.06 1.84 -5.95
CA ALA A 195 -7.34 1.27 -6.35
C ALA A 195 -8.41 1.42 -5.26
N TYR A 196 -8.02 1.33 -3.98
CA TYR A 196 -8.94 1.54 -2.86
C TYR A 196 -9.36 3.02 -2.73
N TYR A 197 -8.40 3.95 -2.72
CA TYR A 197 -8.69 5.39 -2.64
C TYR A 197 -9.55 5.91 -3.79
N ALA A 198 -9.49 5.28 -4.95
CA ALA A 198 -10.28 5.70 -6.10
C ALA A 198 -11.75 5.22 -6.05
N VAL A 199 -12.10 4.35 -5.09
CA VAL A 199 -13.42 3.72 -4.97
C VAL A 199 -14.08 4.03 -3.62
N GLU A 200 -13.34 4.42 -2.58
CA GLU A 200 -13.87 4.59 -1.23
C GLU A 200 -14.99 5.64 -1.10
N ASP A 201 -14.93 6.70 -1.91
CA ASP A 201 -15.92 7.80 -1.90
C ASP A 201 -17.06 7.60 -2.91
N GLU A 202 -16.98 6.56 -3.75
CA GLU A 202 -17.95 6.31 -4.82
C GLU A 202 -19.00 5.26 -4.40
N PRO A 203 -20.31 5.53 -4.58
CA PRO A 203 -21.36 4.59 -4.19
C PRO A 203 -21.42 3.39 -5.15
N CYS A 204 -20.68 2.32 -4.84
CA CYS A 204 -20.74 1.05 -5.57
C CYS A 204 -21.81 0.11 -4.96
N GLU A 205 -22.95 -0.03 -5.64
CA GLU A 205 -24.08 -0.85 -5.17
C GLU A 205 -24.07 -2.28 -5.77
N SER A 206 -23.38 -2.47 -6.90
CA SER A 206 -23.22 -3.76 -7.57
C SER A 206 -21.78 -4.05 -7.98
N ILE A 207 -21.50 -5.32 -8.31
CA ILE A 207 -20.19 -5.73 -8.83
C ILE A 207 -19.94 -5.12 -10.21
N SER A 208 -21.00 -4.89 -11.00
CA SER A 208 -20.88 -4.21 -12.29
C SER A 208 -20.41 -2.77 -12.10
N ASP A 209 -21.01 -2.03 -11.17
CA ASP A 209 -20.63 -0.63 -10.89
C ASP A 209 -19.17 -0.53 -10.46
N LEU A 210 -18.73 -1.44 -9.58
CA LEU A 210 -17.34 -1.54 -9.15
C LEU A 210 -16.38 -1.80 -10.33
N ILE A 211 -16.74 -2.71 -11.23
CA ILE A 211 -15.92 -3.03 -12.40
C ILE A 211 -15.85 -1.84 -13.36
N ASP A 212 -16.98 -1.20 -13.62
CA ASP A 212 -17.08 -0.07 -14.55
C ASP A 212 -16.28 1.12 -14.02
N LEU A 213 -16.38 1.41 -12.72
CA LEU A 213 -15.58 2.43 -12.05
C LEU A 213 -14.07 2.15 -12.16
N LEU A 214 -13.63 0.94 -11.81
CA LEU A 214 -12.21 0.57 -11.93
C LEU A 214 -11.71 0.62 -13.38
N THR A 215 -12.57 0.26 -14.34
CA THR A 215 -12.25 0.33 -15.77
C THR A 215 -12.09 1.77 -16.23
N TYR A 216 -13.00 2.65 -15.83
CA TYR A 216 -12.93 4.08 -16.10
C TYR A 216 -11.66 4.71 -15.50
N LEU A 217 -11.32 4.37 -14.26
CA LEU A 217 -10.16 4.90 -13.54
C LEU A 217 -8.83 4.44 -14.14
N VAL A 218 -8.72 3.18 -14.58
CA VAL A 218 -7.53 2.70 -15.31
C VAL A 218 -7.33 3.48 -16.61
N HIS A 219 -8.42 3.83 -17.31
CA HIS A 219 -8.34 4.65 -18.52
C HIS A 219 -7.97 6.12 -18.28
N LEU A 220 -8.25 6.65 -17.08
CA LEU A 220 -7.90 8.03 -16.67
C LEU A 220 -6.51 8.18 -16.01
N LYS A 221 -5.68 7.13 -16.07
CA LYS A 221 -4.37 6.98 -15.41
C LYS A 221 -4.47 6.66 -13.91
N LEU A 222 -4.61 5.37 -13.63
CA LEU A 222 -3.73 4.69 -12.66
C LEU A 222 -2.31 4.61 -13.26
#